data_AF-A0A7C5AAX3-F1
#
_entry.id   AF-A0A7C5AAX3-F1
#
_cell.length_a   1.000
_cell.length_b   1.000
_cell.length_c   1.000
_cell.angle_alpha   90.00
_cell.angle_beta   90.00
_cell.angle_gamma   90.00
#
_symmetry.space_group_name_H-M   'P 1'
#
loop_
_entity.id
_entity.type
_entity.pdbx_description
1 polymer ?
#
loop_
_entity_poly.entity_id
_entity_poly.type
_entity_poly.pdbx_seq_one_letter_code
_entity_poly.pdbx_strand_id
1 'polypeptide(L)'
;MIGEREFRGCVVELVRRAETRSPPDVRRALERCLRSERSRIAKLQLRQMLENLRLAEELGAPICQDTGTLSFFVRLGERPDFDIVRSIGLAVAQAEEEIPLRVNGVDPISRRP
;
A
#
# COMPACT_ATOMS: atom_id res chain seq x y z
N MET A 1 -6.24 26.78 -0.08
CA MET A 1 -6.88 25.62 0.57
C MET A 1 -6.87 24.46 -0.41
N ILE A 2 -6.48 23.26 0.04
CA ILE A 2 -6.62 22.04 -0.76
C ILE A 2 -8.11 21.74 -0.95
N GLY A 3 -8.54 21.40 -2.16
CA GLY A 3 -9.92 20.99 -2.41
C GLY A 3 -10.16 19.51 -2.04
N GLU A 4 -11.39 19.14 -1.68
CA GLU A 4 -11.73 17.73 -1.34
C GLU A 4 -11.32 16.75 -2.45
N ARG A 5 -11.56 17.12 -3.71
CA ARG A 5 -11.20 16.28 -4.88
C ARG A 5 -9.69 16.03 -4.97
N GLU A 6 -8.89 17.07 -4.75
CA GLU A 6 -7.43 16.97 -4.77
C GLU A 6 -6.94 16.12 -3.61
N PHE A 7 -7.47 16.36 -2.40
CA PHE A 7 -7.17 15.55 -1.22
C PHE A 7 -7.47 14.06 -1.44
N ARG A 8 -8.65 13.74 -1.99
CA ARG A 8 -9.02 12.35 -2.31
C ARG A 8 -8.08 11.72 -3.33
N GLY A 9 -7.70 12.44 -4.38
CA GLY A 9 -6.73 11.98 -5.37
C GLY A 9 -5.36 11.66 -4.74
N CYS A 10 -4.90 12.49 -3.80
CA CYS A 10 -3.68 12.20 -3.04
C CYS A 10 -3.83 10.92 -2.20
N VAL A 11 -4.97 10.69 -1.55
CA VAL A 11 -5.20 9.47 -0.76
C VAL A 11 -5.19 8.22 -1.63
N VAL A 12 -5.85 8.24 -2.80
CA VAL A 12 -5.81 7.10 -3.75
C VAL A 12 -4.36 6.79 -4.17
N GLU A 13 -3.58 7.82 -4.50
CA GLU A 13 -2.18 7.63 -4.88
C GLU A 13 -1.30 7.16 -3.72
N LEU A 14 -1.58 7.59 -2.49
CA LEU A 14 -0.89 7.09 -1.29
C LEU A 14 -1.15 5.59 -1.11
N VAL A 15 -2.39 5.14 -1.26
CA VAL A 15 -2.74 3.72 -1.18
C VAL A 15 -2.06 2.93 -2.30
N ARG A 16 -2.13 3.42 -3.55
CA ARG A 16 -1.43 2.80 -4.70
C ARG A 16 0.05 2.59 -4.41
N ARG A 17 0.74 3.62 -3.94
CA ARG A 17 2.17 3.56 -3.66
C ARG A 17 2.50 2.65 -2.49
N ALA A 18 1.69 2.65 -1.43
CA ALA A 18 1.88 1.79 -0.28
C ALA A 18 1.80 0.29 -0.65
N GLU A 19 0.87 -0.06 -1.53
CA GLU A 19 0.59 -1.46 -1.88
C GLU A 19 1.45 -1.98 -3.03
N THR A 20 1.85 -1.12 -3.97
CA THR A 20 2.55 -1.55 -5.20
C THR A 20 4.05 -1.26 -5.20
N ARG A 21 4.55 -0.43 -4.26
CA ARG A 21 5.96 -0.02 -4.23
C ARG A 21 6.55 -0.18 -2.83
N SER A 22 7.80 -0.61 -2.81
CA SER A 22 8.60 -0.65 -1.58
C SER A 22 9.51 0.58 -1.50
N PRO A 23 9.72 1.15 -0.31
CA PRO A 23 10.75 2.17 -0.09
C PRO A 23 12.14 1.73 -0.60
N PRO A 24 12.95 2.65 -1.16
CA PRO A 24 14.25 2.31 -1.75
C PRO A 24 15.26 1.71 -0.76
N ASP A 25 15.16 2.07 0.52
CA ASP A 25 16.00 1.53 1.60
C ASP A 25 15.72 0.05 1.87
N VAL A 26 14.46 -0.39 1.81
CA VAL A 26 14.07 -1.80 1.93
C VAL A 26 14.65 -2.61 0.77
N ARG A 27 14.52 -2.13 -0.48
CA ARG A 27 15.12 -2.79 -1.65
C ARG A 27 16.63 -2.93 -1.50
N ARG A 28 17.32 -1.85 -1.12
CA ARG A 28 18.78 -1.88 -0.86
C ARG A 28 19.15 -2.83 0.28
N ALA A 29 18.32 -2.97 1.31
CA ALA A 29 18.55 -3.91 2.39
C ALA A 29 18.46 -5.36 1.90
N LEU A 30 17.42 -5.71 1.13
CA LEU A 30 17.27 -7.04 0.52
C LEU A 30 18.44 -7.39 -0.40
N GLU A 31 18.89 -6.43 -1.23
CA GLU A 31 20.05 -6.61 -2.09
C GLU A 31 21.35 -6.84 -1.30
N ARG A 32 21.55 -6.12 -0.18
CA ARG A 32 22.68 -6.36 0.73
C ARG A 32 22.62 -7.78 1.32
N CYS A 33 21.46 -8.18 1.84
CA CYS A 33 21.26 -9.52 2.39
C CYS A 33 21.56 -10.60 1.34
N LEU A 34 21.10 -10.43 0.11
CA LEU A 34 21.32 -11.39 -0.97
C LEU A 34 22.82 -11.59 -1.27
N ARG A 35 23.62 -10.53 -1.21
CA ARG A 35 25.07 -10.58 -1.45
C ARG A 35 25.82 -11.35 -0.35
N SER A 36 25.43 -11.18 0.92
CA SER A 36 26.11 -11.79 2.06
C SER A 36 25.58 -13.17 2.47
N GLU A 37 24.38 -13.54 2.03
CA GLU A 37 23.74 -14.80 2.40
C GLU A 37 24.58 -16.03 1.94
N ARG A 38 24.57 -17.10 2.72
CA ARG A 38 25.28 -18.36 2.41
C ARG A 38 24.32 -19.50 2.13
N SER A 39 23.15 -19.51 2.77
CA SER A 39 22.09 -20.49 2.54
C SER A 39 21.54 -20.36 1.12
N ARG A 40 21.62 -21.46 0.36
CA ARG A 40 21.08 -21.54 -1.01
C ARG A 40 19.58 -21.27 -1.03
N ILE A 41 18.85 -21.76 -0.02
CA ILE A 41 17.41 -21.58 0.10
C ILE A 41 17.09 -20.11 0.39
N ALA A 42 17.77 -19.49 1.37
CA ALA A 42 17.53 -18.09 1.70
C ALA A 42 17.88 -17.14 0.53
N LYS A 43 18.98 -17.42 -0.21
CA LYS A 43 19.30 -16.70 -1.45
C LYS A 43 18.20 -16.77 -2.50
N LEU A 44 17.58 -17.94 -2.66
CA LEU A 44 16.47 -18.10 -3.59
C LEU A 44 15.27 -17.23 -3.16
N GLN A 45 14.92 -17.25 -1.88
CA GLN A 45 13.81 -16.44 -1.37
C GLN A 45 14.07 -14.94 -1.52
N LEU A 46 15.28 -14.45 -1.20
CA LEU A 46 15.65 -13.05 -1.39
C LEU A 46 15.57 -12.61 -2.86
N ARG A 47 15.95 -13.49 -3.80
CA ARG A 47 15.75 -13.23 -5.24
C ARG A 47 14.28 -13.13 -5.60
N GLN A 48 13.44 -14.03 -5.11
CA GLN A 48 11.99 -13.97 -5.35
C GLN A 48 11.35 -12.73 -4.75
N MET A 49 11.78 -12.29 -3.57
CA MET A 49 11.31 -11.03 -2.97
C MET A 49 11.67 -9.83 -3.86
N LEU A 50 12.92 -9.73 -4.32
CA LEU A 50 13.35 -8.64 -5.20
C LEU A 50 12.63 -8.65 -6.55
N GLU A 51 12.40 -9.82 -7.12
CA GLU A 51 11.65 -9.99 -8.36
C GLU A 51 10.17 -9.63 -8.17
N ASN A 52 9.56 -10.05 -7.07
CA ASN A 52 8.19 -9.67 -6.71
C ASN A 52 8.03 -8.15 -6.58
N LEU A 53 8.98 -7.47 -5.91
CA LEU A 53 8.98 -6.00 -5.82
C LEU A 53 9.06 -5.32 -7.20
N ARG A 54 9.84 -5.89 -8.12
CA ARG A 54 9.94 -5.39 -9.50
C ARG A 54 8.62 -5.55 -10.24
N LEU A 55 8.04 -6.75 -10.19
CA LEU A 55 6.78 -7.07 -10.86
C LEU A 55 5.60 -6.26 -10.30
N ALA A 56 5.52 -6.08 -8.98
CA ALA A 56 4.49 -5.27 -8.34
C ALA A 56 4.49 -3.83 -8.87
N GLU A 57 5.67 -3.22 -9.01
CA GLU A 57 5.81 -1.86 -9.53
C GLU A 57 5.49 -1.76 -11.03
N GLU A 58 5.92 -2.74 -11.83
CA GLU A 58 5.67 -2.77 -13.29
C GLU A 58 4.20 -3.04 -13.64
N LEU A 59 3.56 -3.92 -12.89
CA LEU A 59 2.17 -4.33 -13.13
C LEU A 59 1.15 -3.42 -12.41
N GLY A 60 1.61 -2.57 -11.49
CA GLY A 60 0.73 -1.82 -10.60
C GLY A 60 -0.12 -2.73 -9.70
N ALA A 61 0.40 -3.91 -9.37
CA ALA A 61 -0.28 -4.93 -8.58
C ALA A 61 0.27 -4.94 -7.13
N PRO A 62 -0.55 -5.31 -6.13
CA PRO A 62 -0.09 -5.40 -4.75
C PRO A 62 1.13 -6.32 -4.59
N ILE A 63 2.10 -5.88 -3.79
CA ILE A 63 3.30 -6.66 -3.44
C ILE A 63 2.93 -7.95 -2.70
N CYS A 64 1.86 -7.91 -1.90
CA CYS A 64 1.39 -9.03 -1.10
C CYS A 64 -0.08 -9.33 -1.42
N GLN A 65 -0.45 -10.61 -1.25
CA GLN A 65 -1.82 -11.08 -1.31
C GLN A 65 -2.67 -10.45 -0.18
N ASP A 66 -2.07 -10.24 0.99
CA ASP A 66 -2.66 -9.52 2.11
C ASP A 66 -2.26 -8.04 2.03
N THR A 67 -3.22 -7.17 1.68
CA THR A 67 -3.04 -5.71 1.57
C THR A 67 -3.23 -4.98 2.91
N GLY A 68 -3.21 -5.72 4.02
CA GLY A 68 -3.25 -5.18 5.38
C GLY A 68 -4.50 -4.37 5.74
N THR A 69 -4.34 -3.51 6.75
CA THR A 69 -5.34 -2.53 7.20
C THR A 69 -4.81 -1.12 6.96
N LEU A 70 -5.54 -0.34 6.15
CA LEU A 70 -5.14 1.02 5.81
C LEU A 70 -5.21 1.93 7.04
N SER A 71 -4.05 2.42 7.48
CA SER A 71 -3.89 3.30 8.63
C SER A 71 -3.40 4.67 8.18
N PHE A 72 -4.16 5.72 8.51
CA PHE A 72 -3.85 7.08 8.09
C PHE A 72 -3.44 7.94 9.28
N PHE A 73 -2.25 8.55 9.22
CA PHE A 73 -1.79 9.55 10.17
C PHE A 73 -1.95 10.93 9.55
N VAL A 74 -2.93 11.70 10.03
CA VAL A 74 -3.26 13.01 9.47
C VAL A 74 -2.80 14.10 10.43
N ARG A 75 -1.92 14.98 9.95
CA ARG A 75 -1.54 16.22 10.63
C ARG A 75 -2.08 17.40 9.85
N LEU A 76 -2.89 18.22 10.51
CA LEU A 76 -3.52 19.39 9.91
C LEU A 76 -2.83 20.65 10.42
N GLY A 77 -2.56 21.60 9.52
CA GLY A 77 -2.23 22.97 9.89
C GLY A 77 -3.52 23.75 10.09
N GLU A 78 -4.20 24.04 8.98
CA GLU A 78 -5.56 24.57 8.98
C GLU A 78 -6.57 23.45 8.70
N ARG A 79 -7.76 23.56 9.30
CA ARG A 79 -8.85 22.61 9.09
C ARG A 79 -9.50 22.87 7.72
N PRO A 80 -9.64 21.87 6.85
CA PRO A 80 -10.35 22.04 5.59
C PRO A 80 -11.86 22.22 5.82
N ASP A 81 -12.56 22.66 4.77
CA ASP A 81 -14.01 22.85 4.72
C ASP A 81 -14.80 21.56 4.42
N PHE A 82 -14.12 20.41 4.37
CA PHE A 82 -14.71 19.09 4.15
C PHE A 82 -14.38 18.11 5.29
N ASP A 83 -15.16 17.03 5.36
CA ASP A 83 -14.96 15.95 6.34
C ASP A 83 -13.85 15.00 5.87
N ILE A 84 -12.66 15.15 6.46
CA ILE A 84 -11.47 14.34 6.15
C ILE A 84 -11.72 12.85 6.28
N VAL A 85 -12.44 12.40 7.31
CA VAL A 85 -12.64 10.96 7.57
C VAL A 85 -13.52 10.38 6.48
N ARG A 86 -14.61 11.09 6.14
CA ARG A 86 -15.48 10.72 5.03
C ARG A 86 -14.72 10.73 3.69
N SER A 87 -13.91 11.74 3.43
CA SER A 87 -13.14 11.86 2.19
C SER A 87 -12.09 10.76 2.06
N ILE A 88 -11.43 10.36 3.16
CA ILE A 88 -10.54 9.18 3.18
C ILE A 88 -11.33 7.92 2.84
N GLY A 89 -12.49 7.69 3.46
CA GLY A 89 -13.33 6.52 3.16
C GLY A 89 -13.73 6.44 1.69
N LEU A 90 -14.15 7.56 1.08
CA LEU A 90 -14.47 7.62 -0.35
C LEU A 90 -13.26 7.38 -1.25
N ALA A 91 -12.07 7.84 -0.85
CA ALA A 91 -10.84 7.58 -1.59
C ALA A 91 -10.38 6.13 -1.46
N VAL A 92 -10.55 5.49 -0.31
CA VAL A 92 -10.26 4.06 -0.12
C VAL A 92 -11.18 3.20 -0.98
N ALA A 93 -12.49 3.47 -0.98
CA ALA A 93 -13.43 2.75 -1.85
C ALA A 93 -13.04 2.86 -3.33
N GLN A 94 -12.63 4.05 -3.79
CA GLN A 94 -12.10 4.23 -5.14
C GLN A 94 -10.79 3.47 -5.36
N ALA A 95 -9.89 3.46 -4.37
CA ALA A 95 -8.62 2.76 -4.44
C ALA A 95 -8.81 1.23 -4.54
N GLU A 96 -9.81 0.66 -3.87
CA GLU A 96 -10.15 -0.78 -3.96
C GLU A 96 -10.66 -1.21 -5.33
N GLU A 97 -11.27 -0.29 -6.09
CA GLU A 97 -11.70 -0.53 -7.48
C GLU A 97 -10.53 -0.39 -8.47
N GLU A 98 -9.67 0.62 -8.25
CA GLU A 98 -8.55 0.94 -9.15
C GLU A 98 -7.30 0.08 -8.92
N ILE A 99 -7.08 -0.35 -7.69
CA ILE A 99 -5.98 -1.20 -7.26
C ILE A 99 -6.66 -2.47 -6.76
N PRO A 100 -6.27 -3.68 -7.21
CA PRO A 100 -6.93 -4.91 -6.83
C PRO A 100 -6.58 -5.30 -5.37
N LEU A 101 -7.02 -4.50 -4.42
CA LEU A 101 -6.82 -4.68 -2.99
C LEU A 101 -7.65 -5.86 -2.50
N ARG A 102 -7.17 -6.53 -1.45
CA ARG A 102 -7.96 -7.53 -0.75
C ARG A 102 -8.78 -6.85 0.33
N VAL A 103 -10.10 -7.07 0.30
CA VAL A 103 -10.98 -6.70 1.41
C VAL A 103 -10.61 -7.58 2.61
N ASN A 104 -9.90 -6.96 3.57
CA ASN A 104 -9.42 -7.60 4.78
C ASN A 104 -10.33 -7.37 5.99
N GLY A 105 -11.22 -6.37 5.91
CA GLY A 105 -12.26 -6.14 6.91
C GLY A 105 -13.35 -7.18 6.83
N VAL A 106 -13.85 -7.62 8.00
CA VAL A 106 -15.04 -8.48 8.10
C VAL A 106 -15.84 -7.98 9.30
N ASP A 107 -17.14 -7.76 9.10
CA ASP A 107 -18.04 -7.44 10.18
C ASP A 107 -18.16 -8.63 11.16
N PRO A 108 -17.90 -8.45 12.47
CA PRO A 108 -17.75 -9.56 13.41
C PRO A 108 -19.05 -10.32 13.69
N ILE A 109 -20.21 -9.74 13.38
CA ILE A 109 -21.53 -10.34 13.65
C ILE A 109 -22.07 -11.01 12.39
N SER A 110 -22.19 -10.25 11.31
CA SER A 110 -22.75 -10.68 10.03
C SER A 110 -21.77 -11.48 9.17
N ARG A 111 -20.46 -11.39 9.45
CA ARG A 111 -19.36 -11.99 8.68
C ARG A 111 -19.30 -11.54 7.22
N ARG A 112 -19.94 -10.42 6.89
CA ARG A 112 -19.83 -9.81 5.58
C ARG A 112 -18.49 -9.06 5.49
N PRO A 113 -17.85 -9.03 4.31
CA PRO A 113 -16.75 -8.11 4.06
C PRO A 113 -17.18 -6.66 4.33
#